data_AF-A0ABD3VCC2-F1
#
_entry.id   AF-A0ABD3VCC2-F1
#
_cell.length_a   1.000
_cell.length_b   1.000
_cell.length_c   1.000
_cell.angle_alpha   90.00
_cell.angle_beta   90.00
_cell.angle_gamma   90.00
#
_symmetry.space_group_name_H-M   'P 1'
#
loop_
_entity.id
_entity.type
_entity.pdbx_description
1 polymer ?
#
loop_
_entity_poly.entity_id
_entity_poly.type
_entity_poly.pdbx_seq_one_letter_code
_entity_poly.pdbx_strand_id
1 'polypeptide(L)'
;MKQTHSPVHLLEADILTTTAVGNQTHSPVQLLEANILTTTAVGNQTHSPVQLLEANILTTTAAGSKCIHQYNFWKQIFTPQQLQEANAFTSTTSGSKYSHHKNVRSISPSDP
;
A
#
# COMPACT_ATOMS: atom_id res chain seq x y z
N MET A 1 14.40 -4.80 21.90
CA MET A 1 13.45 -4.02 21.08
C MET A 1 12.42 -5.00 20.51
N LYS A 2 11.11 -4.75 20.62
CA LYS A 2 10.07 -5.64 20.05
C LYS A 2 9.74 -5.17 18.63
N GLN A 3 9.88 -6.07 17.67
CA GLN A 3 9.48 -5.88 16.29
C GLN A 3 8.16 -6.64 16.05
N THR A 4 7.19 -5.98 15.42
CA THR A 4 5.93 -6.60 15.03
C THR A 4 5.98 -6.92 13.53
N HIS A 5 5.68 -8.17 13.17
CA HIS A 5 5.60 -8.63 11.78
C HIS A 5 4.20 -9.19 11.49
N SER A 6 3.48 -8.56 10.57
CA SER A 6 2.08 -8.91 10.30
C SER A 6 1.77 -8.74 8.80
N PRO A 7 2.07 -9.75 7.97
CA PRO A 7 1.78 -9.72 6.55
C PRO A 7 0.29 -9.96 6.28
N VAL A 8 -0.22 -9.35 5.21
CA VAL A 8 -1.59 -9.56 4.71
C VAL A 8 -1.53 -10.01 3.26
N HIS A 9 -2.19 -11.12 2.95
CA HIS A 9 -2.30 -11.68 1.59
C HIS A 9 -3.78 -11.94 1.29
N LEU A 10 -4.36 -11.17 0.39
CA LEU A 10 -5.74 -11.35 -0.06
C LEU A 10 -5.77 -11.33 -1.59
N LEU A 11 -6.76 -12.01 -2.17
CA LEU A 11 -7.07 -11.87 -3.59
C LEU A 11 -7.85 -10.58 -3.80
N GLU A 12 -9.07 -10.52 -3.30
CA GLU A 12 -9.96 -9.38 -3.52
C GLU A 12 -10.55 -8.88 -2.21
N ALA A 13 -10.79 -7.59 -2.11
CA ALA A 13 -11.53 -6.99 -1.00
C ALA A 13 -12.28 -5.73 -1.44
N ASP A 14 -13.58 -5.61 -1.14
CA ASP A 14 -14.27 -4.34 -1.34
C ASP A 14 -13.60 -3.22 -0.53
N ILE A 15 -13.32 -3.48 0.74
CA ILE A 15 -12.67 -2.55 1.64
C ILE A 15 -11.62 -3.30 2.44
N LEU A 16 -10.36 -2.89 2.33
CA LEU A 16 -9.27 -3.38 3.16
C LEU A 16 -8.69 -2.24 3.99
N THR A 17 -8.69 -2.42 5.32
CA THR A 17 -8.00 -1.53 6.25
C THR A 17 -6.91 -2.30 6.97
N THR A 18 -5.67 -1.82 6.89
CA THR A 18 -4.55 -2.37 7.64
C THR A 18 -3.97 -1.34 8.58
N THR A 19 -3.62 -1.79 9.79
CA THR A 19 -3.02 -0.92 10.82
C THR A 19 -1.84 -1.63 11.46
N ALA A 20 -0.68 -0.96 11.46
CA ALA A 20 0.53 -1.45 12.07
C ALA A 20 1.00 -0.47 13.16
N VAL A 21 1.04 -0.91 14.42
CA VAL A 21 1.47 -0.08 15.55
C VAL A 21 2.63 -0.74 16.29
N GLY A 22 3.71 0.01 16.53
CA GLY A 22 4.85 -0.47 17.32
C GLY A 22 6.14 0.31 17.10
N ASN A 23 7.14 0.12 17.98
CA ASN A 23 8.43 0.80 17.85
C ASN A 23 9.16 0.45 16.54
N GLN A 24 9.07 -0.81 16.11
CA GLN A 24 9.55 -1.30 14.83
C GLN A 24 8.45 -2.17 14.22
N THR A 25 7.87 -1.77 13.08
CA THR A 25 6.83 -2.54 12.40
C THR A 25 7.21 -2.89 10.97
N HIS A 26 6.93 -4.14 10.60
CA HIS A 26 7.04 -4.63 9.23
C HIS A 26 5.75 -5.34 8.82
N SER A 27 4.94 -4.67 7.99
CA SER A 27 3.59 -5.14 7.63
C SER A 27 3.39 -5.05 6.13
N PRO A 28 3.89 -6.03 5.37
CA PRO A 28 3.68 -6.07 3.93
C PRO A 28 2.21 -6.41 3.61
N VAL A 29 1.68 -5.80 2.56
CA VAL A 29 0.34 -6.10 2.02
C VAL A 29 0.50 -6.55 0.58
N GLN A 30 -0.04 -7.72 0.25
CA GLN A 30 -0.19 -8.21 -1.11
C GLN A 30 -1.68 -8.39 -1.38
N LEU A 31 -2.19 -7.67 -2.38
CA LEU A 31 -3.60 -7.67 -2.75
C LEU A 31 -3.72 -7.65 -4.27
N LEU A 32 -4.61 -8.46 -4.83
CA LEU A 32 -4.93 -8.34 -6.26
C LEU A 32 -5.76 -7.07 -6.41
N GLU A 33 -7.01 -7.06 -5.93
CA GLU A 33 -7.93 -5.95 -6.17
C GLU A 33 -8.57 -5.43 -4.89
N ALA A 34 -8.74 -4.11 -4.80
CA ALA A 34 -9.66 -3.54 -3.84
C ALA A 34 -10.38 -2.27 -4.30
N ASN A 35 -11.67 -2.13 -3.96
CA ASN A 35 -12.35 -0.87 -4.19
C ASN A 35 -11.75 0.24 -3.31
N ILE A 36 -11.50 -0.04 -2.04
CA ILE A 36 -10.90 0.92 -1.11
C ILE A 36 -9.80 0.25 -0.29
N LEU A 37 -8.58 0.79 -0.35
CA LEU A 37 -7.46 0.38 0.48
C LEU A 37 -7.04 1.52 1.41
N THR A 38 -7.07 1.28 2.72
CA THR A 38 -6.54 2.19 3.73
C THR A 38 -5.42 1.52 4.51
N THR A 39 -4.25 2.17 4.55
CA THR A 39 -3.08 1.67 5.27
C THR A 39 -2.64 2.71 6.30
N THR A 40 -2.49 2.28 7.55
CA THR A 40 -2.04 3.14 8.66
C THR A 40 -0.85 2.52 9.36
N ALA A 41 0.24 3.28 9.53
CA ALA A 41 1.42 2.85 10.27
C ALA A 41 1.85 3.87 11.32
N VAL A 42 1.95 3.43 12.58
CA VAL A 42 2.33 4.29 13.70
C VAL A 42 3.50 3.67 14.45
N GLY A 43 4.66 4.36 14.49
CA GLY A 43 5.86 3.80 15.10
C GLY A 43 7.15 4.58 14.86
N ASN A 44 8.20 4.30 15.65
CA ASN A 44 9.50 4.95 15.46
C ASN A 44 10.17 4.56 14.15
N GLN A 45 10.03 3.30 13.74
CA GLN A 45 10.52 2.76 12.48
C GLN A 45 9.47 1.85 11.85
N THR A 46 8.83 2.29 10.78
CA THR A 46 7.79 1.52 10.09
C THR A 46 8.19 1.26 8.63
N HIS A 47 8.01 0.02 8.18
CA HIS A 47 8.21 -0.39 6.79
C HIS A 47 7.03 -1.26 6.33
N SER A 48 6.20 -0.70 5.46
CA SER A 48 4.98 -1.37 4.97
C SER A 48 4.95 -1.30 3.45
N PRO A 49 5.55 -2.28 2.77
CA PRO A 49 5.44 -2.37 1.32
C PRO A 49 4.05 -2.90 0.95
N VAL A 50 3.44 -2.30 -0.07
CA VAL A 50 2.13 -2.67 -0.59
C VAL A 50 2.31 -3.04 -2.06
N GLN A 51 1.92 -4.26 -2.41
CA GLN A 51 1.83 -4.73 -3.79
C GLN A 51 0.35 -4.86 -4.13
N LEU A 52 -0.07 -4.16 -5.18
CA LEU A 52 -1.48 -4.03 -5.55
C LEU A 52 -1.61 -4.11 -7.08
N LEU A 53 -2.55 -4.92 -7.58
CA LEU A 53 -2.91 -4.88 -9.01
C LEU A 53 -3.80 -3.67 -9.27
N GLU A 54 -4.93 -3.59 -8.56
CA GLU A 54 -5.90 -2.52 -8.78
C GLU A 54 -6.49 -2.00 -7.48
N ALA A 55 -6.61 -0.67 -7.35
CA ALA A 55 -7.56 -0.11 -6.41
C ALA A 55 -8.17 1.20 -6.88
N ASN A 56 -9.43 1.44 -6.50
CA ASN A 56 -10.14 2.67 -6.85
C ASN A 56 -9.80 3.83 -5.91
N ILE A 57 -9.57 3.56 -4.62
CA ILE A 57 -9.16 4.58 -3.64
C ILE A 57 -8.04 4.01 -2.79
N LEU A 58 -6.93 4.75 -2.69
CA LEU A 58 -5.84 4.42 -1.78
C LEU A 58 -5.58 5.56 -0.80
N THR A 59 -5.71 5.26 0.48
CA THR A 59 -5.38 6.17 1.58
C THR A 59 -4.26 5.62 2.42
N THR A 60 -3.27 6.46 2.70
CA THR A 60 -2.10 6.11 3.50
C THR A 60 -1.91 7.11 4.60
N THR A 61 -1.70 6.63 5.83
CA THR A 61 -1.36 7.47 6.96
C THR A 61 -0.17 6.91 7.71
N ALA A 62 0.83 7.74 7.97
CA ALA A 62 1.96 7.35 8.79
C ALA A 62 2.33 8.38 9.86
N ALA A 63 2.69 7.89 11.04
CA ALA A 63 3.14 8.73 12.16
C ALA A 63 4.34 8.08 12.86
N GLY A 64 5.39 8.85 13.14
CA GLY A 64 6.68 8.24 13.48
C GLY A 64 7.95 9.02 13.16
N SER A 65 9.08 8.56 13.71
CA SER A 65 10.40 9.16 13.46
C SER A 65 10.98 8.78 12.09
N LYS A 66 10.71 7.56 11.62
CA LYS A 66 11.14 7.03 10.31
C LYS A 66 10.07 6.09 9.75
N CYS A 67 9.35 6.52 8.71
CA CYS A 67 8.40 5.66 8.02
C CYS A 67 8.73 5.56 6.54
N ILE A 68 8.70 4.33 6.04
CA ILE A 68 8.87 4.03 4.62
C ILE A 68 7.62 3.29 4.16
N HIS A 69 6.91 3.91 3.22
CA HIS A 69 5.83 3.28 2.49
C HIS A 69 6.19 3.19 1.01
N GLN A 70 6.18 1.96 0.52
CA GLN A 70 6.45 1.65 -0.88
C GLN A 70 5.21 1.00 -1.47
N TYR A 71 4.67 1.60 -2.52
CA TYR A 71 3.53 1.10 -3.26
C TYR A 71 3.98 0.67 -4.63
N ASN A 72 3.85 -0.61 -4.92
CA ASN A 72 4.08 -1.17 -6.24
C ASN A 72 2.73 -1.53 -6.84
N PHE A 73 2.31 -0.72 -7.81
CA PHE A 73 1.10 -0.94 -8.57
C PHE A 73 1.42 -1.70 -9.84
N TRP A 74 0.65 -2.74 -10.09
CA TRP A 74 0.72 -3.51 -11.32
C TRP A 74 -0.46 -3.09 -12.19
N LYS A 75 -0.22 -2.17 -13.12
CA LYS A 75 -1.26 -1.70 -14.04
C LYS A 75 -1.49 -2.79 -15.08
N GLN A 76 -2.63 -3.46 -14.99
CA GLN A 76 -3.11 -4.39 -16.00
C GLN A 76 -3.49 -3.59 -17.27
N ILE A 77 -2.91 -3.90 -18.43
CA ILE A 77 -3.30 -3.27 -19.71
C ILE A 77 -4.60 -3.95 -20.19
N PHE A 78 -5.73 -3.61 -19.56
CA PHE A 78 -7.05 -3.95 -20.08
C PHE A 78 -7.61 -2.79 -20.91
N THR A 79 -8.37 -3.14 -21.95
CA THR A 79 -9.07 -2.27 -22.90
C THR A 79 -9.65 -1.00 -22.27
N PRO A 80 -9.71 0.14 -23.01
CA PRO A 80 -9.87 1.51 -22.48
C PRO A 80 -11.18 1.84 -21.72
N GLN A 81 -12.00 0.85 -21.35
CA GLN A 81 -13.30 1.05 -20.71
C GLN A 81 -13.34 0.75 -19.19
N GLN A 82 -12.25 0.30 -18.56
CA GLN A 82 -12.24 0.03 -17.09
C GLN A 82 -11.04 0.63 -16.35
N LEU A 83 -10.15 1.38 -17.02
CA LEU A 83 -8.92 1.92 -16.42
C LEU A 83 -9.22 3.16 -15.58
N GLN A 84 -9.76 2.94 -14.39
CA GLN A 84 -9.79 3.97 -13.36
C GLN A 84 -8.54 3.78 -12.48
N GLU A 85 -7.42 4.39 -12.90
CA GLU A 85 -6.32 4.64 -11.96
C GLU A 85 -6.93 5.14 -10.65
N ALA A 86 -6.56 4.57 -9.49
CA ALA A 86 -7.11 4.96 -8.19
C ALA A 86 -7.54 6.43 -8.19
N ASN A 87 -8.86 6.67 -8.28
CA ASN A 87 -9.47 7.98 -8.45
C ASN A 87 -8.98 9.01 -7.43
N ALA A 88 -8.54 8.51 -6.27
CA ALA A 88 -7.88 9.28 -5.26
C ALA A 88 -6.74 8.46 -4.63
N PHE A 89 -5.52 9.00 -4.68
CA PHE A 89 -4.42 8.61 -3.80
C PHE A 89 -4.17 9.73 -2.80
N THR A 90 -4.31 9.42 -1.51
CA THR A 90 -4.01 10.37 -0.43
C THR A 90 -2.96 9.77 0.49
N SER A 91 -1.96 10.57 0.86
CA SER A 91 -0.96 10.19 1.85
C SER A 91 -0.74 11.30 2.86
N THR A 92 -0.81 10.96 4.14
CA THR A 92 -0.58 11.88 5.25
C THR A 92 0.54 11.34 6.14
N THR A 93 1.52 12.18 6.45
CA THR A 93 2.68 11.78 7.28
C THR A 93 2.97 12.78 8.39
N SER A 94 3.43 12.31 9.56
CA SER A 94 3.75 13.19 10.70
C SER A 94 5.01 12.76 11.49
N GLY A 95 6.09 13.56 11.42
CA GLY A 95 7.37 13.29 12.09
C GLY A 95 8.61 13.52 11.21
N SER A 96 9.78 13.02 11.61
CA SER A 96 11.08 13.59 11.18
C SER A 96 11.63 13.08 9.83
N LYS A 97 11.34 11.84 9.40
CA LYS A 97 11.86 11.27 8.15
C LYS A 97 10.83 10.37 7.47
N TYR A 98 10.36 10.78 6.29
CA TYR A 98 9.37 10.06 5.50
C TYR A 98 9.85 9.82 4.08
N SER A 99 9.56 8.65 3.55
CA SER A 99 9.79 8.33 2.14
C SER A 99 8.58 7.60 1.58
N HIS A 100 8.05 8.13 0.48
CA HIS A 100 6.98 7.55 -0.29
C HIS A 100 7.49 7.19 -1.67
N HIS A 101 7.40 5.92 -2.02
CA HIS A 101 7.79 5.42 -3.32
C HIS A 101 6.55 4.83 -3.98
N LYS A 102 6.02 5.50 -5.01
CA LYS A 102 4.99 4.94 -5.89
C LYS A 102 5.69 4.44 -7.15
N ASN A 103 5.65 3.14 -7.37
CA ASN A 103 6.09 2.51 -8.61
C ASN A 103 4.84 1.98 -9.33
N VAL A 104 4.71 2.32 -10.60
CA VAL A 104 3.65 1.79 -11.47
C VAL A 104 4.33 1.00 -12.56
N ARG A 105 4.12 -0.32 -12.56
CA ARG A 105 4.63 -1.22 -13.59
C ARG A 105 3.46 -1.70 -14.43
N SER A 106 3.54 -1.50 -15.74
CA SER A 106 2.61 -2.09 -16.69
C SER A 106 2.90 -3.58 -16.82
N ILE A 107 1.87 -4.41 -16.71
CA ILE A 107 1.92 -5.84 -17.04
C ILE A 107 1.11 -6.05 -18.30
N SER A 108 1.77 -6.66 -19.29
CA SER A 108 1.05 -7.14 -20.47
C SER A 108 0.24 -8.37 -20.07
N PRO A 109 -0.93 -8.63 -20.67
CA PRO A 109 -1.69 -9.87 -20.45
C PRO A 109 -0.89 -11.16 -20.75
N SER A 110 0.29 -11.01 -21.34
CA SER A 110 1.21 -12.08 -21.75
C SER A 110 2.37 -12.33 -20.78
N ASP A 111 2.53 -11.53 -19.72
CA ASP A 111 3.59 -11.74 -18.73
C ASP A 111 3.12 -12.79 -17.70
N PRO A 112 3.84 -13.93 -17.56
CA PRO A 112 3.44 -15.06 -16.71
C PRO A 112 3.54 -14.80 -15.21
#